data_AF-A0AAD9TPM9-F1
#
_entry.id   AF-A0AAD9TPM9-F1
#
_cell.length_a   1.000
_cell.length_b   1.000
_cell.length_c   1.000
_cell.angle_alpha   90.00
_cell.angle_beta   90.00
_cell.angle_gamma   90.00
#
_symmetry.space_group_name_H-M   'P 1'
#
loop_
_entity.id
_entity.type
_entity.pdbx_description
1 polymer ?
#
loop_
_entity_poly.entity_id
_entity_poly.type
_entity_poly.pdbx_seq_one_letter_code
_entity_poly.pdbx_strand_id
1 'polypeptide(L)'
;MEGIVARRVIPSDNSCLFNAVGYVMDHDKNKAPELRQVIAATVVSDPIKYSEAFLGKPNEEYCSWILDSEKWGGAIELSILADYYGREIVAYDYSDHTM
;
A
#
# COMPACT_ATOMS: atom_id res chain seq x y z
N MET A 1 12.29 10.52 28.31
CA MET A 1 11.98 9.09 28.16
C MET A 1 12.23 8.78 26.69
N GLU A 2 13.28 8.01 26.37
CA GLU A 2 13.54 7.62 24.99
C GLU A 2 12.54 6.54 24.58
N GLY A 3 11.88 6.72 23.44
CA GLY A 3 10.99 5.72 22.88
C GLY A 3 11.79 4.66 22.12
N ILE A 4 11.39 3.40 22.24
CA ILE A 4 11.92 2.30 21.42
C ILE A 4 11.03 2.08 20.20
N VAL A 5 11.63 1.88 19.03
CA VAL A 5 10.91 1.41 17.83
C VAL A 5 10.96 -0.12 17.83
N ALA A 6 9.80 -0.76 17.83
CA ALA A 6 9.69 -2.21 17.84
C ALA A 6 9.08 -2.71 16.52
N ARG A 7 9.77 -3.64 15.85
CA ARG A 7 9.23 -4.33 14.66
C ARG A 7 8.10 -5.27 15.07
N ARG A 8 6.96 -5.18 14.38
CA ARG A 8 5.85 -6.14 14.49
C ARG A 8 5.77 -6.96 13.23
N VAL A 9 5.69 -8.29 13.38
CA VAL A 9 5.63 -9.21 12.24
C VAL A 9 4.21 -9.25 11.68
N ILE A 10 4.12 -9.10 10.36
CA ILE A 10 2.94 -9.29 9.51
C ILE A 10 3.19 -10.53 8.64
N PRO A 11 2.19 -11.40 8.40
CA PRO A 11 2.34 -12.56 7.52
C PRO A 11 2.87 -12.20 6.13
N SER A 12 3.60 -13.13 5.52
CA SER A 12 4.11 -12.98 4.15
C SER A 12 3.11 -13.59 3.15
N ASP A 13 2.03 -12.88 2.88
CA ASP A 13 0.84 -13.37 2.17
C ASP A 13 0.47 -12.53 0.93
N ASN A 14 1.48 -11.96 0.24
CA ASN A 14 1.31 -11.04 -0.90
C ASN A 14 0.54 -9.73 -0.57
N SER A 15 0.05 -9.62 0.67
CA SER A 15 -0.77 -8.53 1.18
C SER A 15 -0.14 -7.82 2.39
N CYS A 16 1.12 -8.17 2.69
CA CYS A 16 1.85 -7.68 3.86
C CYS A 16 1.96 -6.15 3.93
N LEU A 17 2.07 -5.45 2.80
CA LEU A 17 2.10 -3.99 2.75
C LEU A 17 0.79 -3.40 3.31
N PHE A 18 -0.35 -3.86 2.78
CA PHE A 18 -1.66 -3.37 3.20
C PHE A 18 -1.96 -3.75 4.66
N ASN A 19 -1.63 -4.98 5.05
CA ASN A 19 -1.82 -5.43 6.43
C ASN A 19 -0.90 -4.71 7.42
N ALA A 20 0.31 -4.30 7.01
CA ALA A 20 1.20 -3.48 7.82
C ALA A 20 0.63 -2.07 8.01
N VAL A 21 0.16 -1.44 6.93
CA VAL A 21 -0.50 -0.12 7.00
C VAL A 21 -1.75 -0.17 7.88
N GLY A 22 -2.63 -1.15 7.65
CA GLY A 22 -3.83 -1.36 8.48
C GLY A 22 -3.50 -1.60 9.96
N TYR A 23 -2.41 -2.29 10.26
CA TYR A 23 -2.00 -2.52 11.65
C TYR A 23 -1.54 -1.23 12.34
N VAL A 24 -0.79 -0.37 11.65
CA VAL A 24 -0.30 0.88 12.26
C VAL A 24 -1.36 1.98 12.30
N MET A 25 -2.34 1.97 11.39
CA MET A 25 -3.42 2.96 11.36
C MET A 25 -4.63 2.55 12.19
N ASP A 26 -5.07 1.30 12.05
CA ASP A 26 -6.36 0.80 12.55
C ASP A 26 -6.22 -0.33 13.58
N HIS A 27 -4.99 -0.74 13.91
CA HIS A 27 -4.70 -1.90 14.76
C HIS A 27 -5.28 -3.24 14.26
N ASP A 28 -5.50 -3.35 12.94
CA ASP A 28 -6.03 -4.55 12.29
C ASP A 28 -5.04 -5.11 11.26
N LYS A 29 -4.73 -6.40 11.38
CA LYS A 29 -3.79 -7.13 10.51
C LYS A 29 -4.46 -7.76 9.29
N ASN A 30 -5.77 -7.60 9.10
CA ASN A 30 -6.54 -8.20 8.00
C ASN A 30 -7.18 -7.14 7.09
N LYS A 31 -6.61 -5.93 7.05
CA LYS A 31 -7.14 -4.79 6.30
C LYS A 31 -6.91 -4.84 4.79
N ALA A 32 -6.10 -5.78 4.29
CA ALA A 32 -5.74 -5.83 2.88
C ALA A 32 -6.91 -5.76 1.88
N PRO A 33 -8.01 -6.54 2.04
CA PRO A 33 -9.12 -6.47 1.08
C PRO A 33 -9.75 -5.07 1.02
N GLU A 34 -9.93 -4.42 2.16
CA GLU A 34 -10.53 -3.08 2.24
C GLU A 34 -9.61 -2.02 1.63
N LEU A 35 -8.31 -2.05 1.95
CA LEU A 35 -7.37 -1.06 1.44
C LEU A 35 -7.16 -1.18 -0.07
N ARG A 36 -7.19 -2.40 -0.63
CA ARG A 36 -7.19 -2.60 -2.08
C ARG A 36 -8.41 -1.96 -2.75
N GLN A 37 -9.59 -2.04 -2.12
CA GLN A 37 -10.80 -1.38 -2.62
C GLN A 37 -10.68 0.15 -2.59
N VAL A 38 -10.12 0.71 -1.51
CA VAL A 38 -9.82 2.16 -1.41
C VAL A 38 -8.90 2.60 -2.55
N ILE A 39 -7.85 1.82 -2.83
CA ILE A 39 -6.90 2.12 -3.91
C ILE A 39 -7.57 2.04 -5.28
N ALA A 40 -8.31 0.97 -5.57
CA ALA A 40 -9.02 0.83 -6.84
C ALA A 40 -10.04 1.97 -7.04
N ALA A 41 -10.79 2.32 -6.00
CA ALA A 41 -11.73 3.44 -6.03
C ALA A 41 -11.05 4.78 -6.26
N THR A 42 -9.86 4.99 -5.68
CA THR A 42 -9.07 6.22 -5.90
C THR A 42 -8.55 6.29 -7.34
N VAL A 43 -7.99 5.19 -7.84
CA VAL A 43 -7.43 5.08 -9.20
C VAL A 43 -8.48 5.33 -10.27
N VAL A 44 -9.68 4.74 -10.12
CA VAL A 44 -10.78 4.93 -11.10
C VAL A 44 -11.39 6.34 -11.04
N SER A 45 -11.29 7.02 -9.89
CA SER A 45 -11.88 8.36 -9.73
C SER A 45 -11.10 9.48 -10.44
N ASP A 46 -9.81 9.26 -10.73
CA ASP A 46 -8.94 10.24 -11.39
C ASP A 46 -8.06 9.57 -12.46
N PRO A 47 -8.65 9.18 -13.61
CA PRO A 47 -7.90 8.53 -14.69
C PRO A 47 -6.90 9.46 -15.40
N ILE A 48 -6.96 10.78 -15.14
CA ILE A 48 -6.00 11.74 -15.68
C ILE A 48 -4.68 11.63 -14.89
N LYS A 49 -4.76 11.68 -13.56
CA LYS A 49 -3.59 11.46 -12.68
C LYS A 49 -3.09 10.03 -12.80
N TYR A 50 -3.99 9.05 -12.62
CA TYR A 50 -3.69 7.63 -12.70
C TYR A 50 -3.82 7.12 -14.13
N SER A 51 -3.05 7.74 -15.02
CA SER A 51 -2.93 7.37 -16.43
C SER A 51 -2.09 6.10 -16.61
N GLU A 52 -2.15 5.50 -17.80
CA GLU A 52 -1.30 4.34 -18.14
C GLU A 52 0.20 4.64 -17.96
N ALA A 53 0.64 5.86 -18.27
CA ALA A 53 2.03 6.27 -18.05
C ALA A 53 2.42 6.31 -16.56
N PHE A 54 1.49 6.64 -15.68
CA PHE A 54 1.71 6.65 -14.23
C PHE A 54 1.67 5.24 -13.64
N LEU A 55 0.70 4.42 -14.09
CA LEU A 55 0.42 3.09 -13.56
C LEU A 55 1.26 1.97 -14.20
N GLY A 56 1.86 2.23 -15.37
CA GLY A 56 2.55 1.23 -16.19
C GLY A 56 1.61 0.25 -16.92
N LYS A 57 0.30 0.49 -16.87
CA LYS A 57 -0.75 -0.33 -17.48
C LYS A 57 -2.08 0.44 -17.52
N PRO A 58 -3.05 0.08 -18.39
CA PRO A 58 -4.34 0.77 -18.47
C PRO A 58 -5.05 0.87 -17.12
N ASN A 59 -5.72 2.00 -16.85
CA ASN A 59 -6.34 2.31 -15.55
C ASN A 59 -7.32 1.21 -15.07
N GLU A 60 -8.20 0.74 -15.95
CA GLU A 60 -9.16 -0.34 -15.65
C GLU A 60 -8.45 -1.67 -15.35
N GLU A 61 -7.40 -1.97 -16.12
CA GLU A 61 -6.58 -3.17 -15.91
C GLU A 61 -5.77 -3.07 -14.61
N TYR A 62 -5.37 -1.86 -14.18
CA TYR A 62 -4.73 -1.64 -12.87
C TYR A 62 -5.72 -1.87 -11.73
N CYS A 63 -6.94 -1.35 -11.84
CA CYS A 63 -7.98 -1.56 -10.84
C CYS A 63 -8.26 -3.05 -10.65
N SER A 64 -8.37 -3.81 -11.73
CA SER A 64 -8.55 -5.27 -11.64
C SER A 64 -7.33 -5.97 -11.03
N TRP A 65 -6.13 -5.51 -11.38
CA TRP A 65 -4.87 -6.05 -10.85
C TRP A 65 -4.71 -5.81 -9.35
N ILE A 66 -4.99 -4.60 -8.84
CA ILE A 66 -4.75 -4.28 -7.42
C ILE A 66 -5.73 -4.99 -6.48
N LEU A 67 -6.91 -5.37 -6.98
CA LEU A 67 -7.91 -6.13 -6.22
C LEU A 67 -7.56 -7.61 -6.03
N ASP A 68 -6.63 -8.16 -6.82
CA ASP A 68 -6.15 -9.53 -6.69
C ASP A 68 -5.20 -9.65 -5.48
N SER A 69 -5.53 -10.55 -4.54
CA SER A 69 -4.77 -10.77 -3.30
C SER A 69 -3.34 -11.25 -3.51
N GLU A 70 -3.05 -11.82 -4.68
CA GLU A 70 -1.71 -12.30 -5.03
C GLU A 70 -0.79 -11.16 -5.51
N LYS A 71 -1.32 -9.97 -5.77
CA LYS A 71 -0.53 -8.83 -6.27
C LYS A 71 0.03 -8.01 -5.13
N TRP A 72 1.31 -7.66 -5.24
CA TRP A 72 1.99 -6.87 -4.23
C TRP A 72 1.69 -5.39 -4.44
N GLY A 73 1.53 -4.65 -3.35
CA GLY A 73 1.55 -3.19 -3.41
C GLY A 73 2.98 -2.65 -3.45
N GLY A 74 3.11 -1.37 -3.78
CA GLY A 74 4.37 -0.63 -3.75
C GLY A 74 4.16 0.86 -3.49
N ALA A 75 4.98 1.69 -4.13
CA ALA A 75 4.99 3.14 -3.91
C ALA A 75 3.66 3.83 -4.28
N ILE A 76 2.99 3.38 -5.35
CA ILE A 76 1.69 3.92 -5.77
C ILE A 76 0.66 3.71 -4.66
N GLU A 77 0.53 2.47 -4.18
CA GLU A 77 -0.39 2.11 -3.09
C GLU A 77 -0.10 2.91 -1.84
N LEU A 78 1.18 3.02 -1.45
CA LEU A 78 1.57 3.81 -0.27
C LEU A 78 1.21 5.29 -0.42
N SER A 79 1.40 5.88 -1.61
CA SER A 79 1.05 7.28 -1.84
C SER A 79 -0.45 7.53 -1.68
N ILE A 80 -1.27 6.63 -2.24
CA ILE A 80 -2.73 6.71 -2.13
C ILE A 80 -3.19 6.52 -0.69
N LEU A 81 -2.60 5.57 0.03
CA LEU A 81 -2.95 5.31 1.42
C LEU A 81 -2.49 6.45 2.35
N ALA A 82 -1.35 7.08 2.09
CA ALA A 82 -0.91 8.25 2.82
C ALA A 82 -1.93 9.40 2.69
N ASP A 83 -2.40 9.67 1.47
CA ASP A 83 -3.44 10.66 1.20
C ASP A 83 -4.78 10.26 1.86
N TYR A 84 -5.19 9.00 1.73
CA TYR A 84 -6.44 8.48 2.31
C TYR A 84 -6.49 8.60 3.83
N TYR A 85 -5.40 8.25 4.52
CA TYR A 85 -5.30 8.36 5.98
C TYR A 85 -4.96 9.78 6.46
N GLY A 86 -4.59 10.69 5.55
CA GLY A 86 -4.12 12.04 5.88
C GLY A 86 -2.85 12.01 6.73
N ARG A 87 -1.93 11.07 6.46
CA ARG A 87 -0.73 10.81 7.26
C ARG A 87 0.47 10.46 6.39
N GLU A 88 1.65 10.91 6.81
CA GLU A 88 2.90 10.49 6.20
C GLU A 88 3.18 9.01 6.50
N ILE A 89 3.59 8.26 5.46
CA ILE A 89 4.03 6.87 5.59
C ILE A 89 5.50 6.78 5.19
N VAL A 90 6.35 6.35 6.13
CA VAL A 90 7.79 6.14 5.90
C VAL A 90 8.05 4.66 5.69
N ALA A 91 8.48 4.29 4.48
CA ALA A 91 8.95 2.95 4.16
C ALA A 91 10.47 2.87 4.35
N TYR A 92 10.91 2.10 5.35
CA TYR A 92 12.32 1.81 5.56
C TYR A 92 12.76 0.65 4.69
N ASP A 93 13.59 0.93 3.69
CA ASP A 93 14.26 -0.10 2.90
C ASP A 93 15.51 -0.60 3.63
N TYR A 94 15.63 -1.92 3.79
CA TYR A 94 16.77 -2.56 4.44
C TYR A 94 17.83 -3.04 3.43
N SER A 95 17.56 -2.91 2.12
CA SER A 95 18.38 -3.52 1.06
C SER A 95 19.70 -2.80 0.76
N ASP A 96 20.04 -1.70 1.45
CA ASP A 96 21.32 -1.01 1.30
C ASP A 96 22.38 -1.43 2.35
N HIS A 97 22.62 -2.75 2.43
CA HIS A 97 23.83 -3.28 3.07
C HIS A 97 24.73 -3.85 1.97
N THR A 98 25.38 -2.95 1.23
CA THR A 98 26.68 -3.30 0.64
C THR A 98 27.62 -3.70 1.79
N MET A 99 27.92 -5.00 1.86
CA MET A 99 29.15 -5.50 2.47
C MET A 99 30.19 -5.66 1.37
#